data_AF-A0A392SZ66-F1
#
_entry.id   AF-A0A392SZ66-F1
#
_cell.length_a   1.000
_cell.length_b   1.000
_cell.length_c   1.000
_cell.angle_alpha   90.00
_cell.angle_beta   90.00
_cell.angle_gamma   90.00
#
_symmetry.space_group_name_H-M   'P 1'
#
loop_
_entity.id
_entity.type
_entity.pdbx_description
1 polymer ?
#
loop_
_entity_poly.entity_id
_entity_poly.type
_entity_poly.pdbx_seq_one_letter_code
_entity_poly.pdbx_strand_id
1 'polypeptide(L)' 'MDKRLMEKMVLIDEGKETNIKVDESGVMRFRGRVCVPDVPELKKMIMDEGHRSGLSIHTG' A
#
# COMPACT_ATOMS: atom_id res chain seq x y z
N MET A 1 -8.83 -8.19 -6.32
CA MET A 1 -7.50 -7.76 -5.86
C MET A 1 -6.77 -7.14 -7.03
N ASP A 2 -6.03 -6.06 -6.82
CA ASP A 2 -5.25 -5.39 -7.87
C ASP A 2 -4.25 -6.36 -8.53
N LYS A 3 -4.20 -6.38 -9.88
CA LYS A 3 -3.37 -7.32 -10.64
C LYS A 3 -1.88 -7.17 -10.35
N ARG A 4 -1.38 -5.94 -10.19
CA ARG A 4 0.03 -5.64 -9.90
C ARG A 4 0.42 -6.07 -8.50
N LEU A 5 -0.50 -5.94 -7.53
CA LEU A 5 -0.32 -6.48 -6.19
C LEU A 5 -0.25 -8.01 -6.21
N MET A 6 -1.11 -8.68 -7.00
CA MET A 6 -1.07 -10.14 -7.13
C MET A 6 0.21 -10.64 -7.79
N GLU A 7 0.67 -9.98 -8.86
CA GLU A 7 1.96 -10.30 -9.50
C GLU A 7 3.12 -10.19 -8.51
N LYS A 8 3.12 -9.13 -7.69
CA LYS A 8 4.12 -8.96 -6.64
C LYS A 8 4.03 -10.02 -5.55
N MET A 9 2.82 -10.46 -5.20
CA MET A 9 2.62 -11.56 -4.25
C MET A 9 3.29 -12.85 -4.73
N VAL A 10 3.10 -13.20 -6.01
CA VAL A 10 3.74 -14.37 -6.62
C VAL A 10 5.27 -14.26 -6.56
N LEU A 11 5.83 -13.08 -6.87
CA LEU A 11 7.27 -12.86 -6.81
C LEU A 11 7.84 -12.95 -5.38
N ILE A 12 7.05 -12.60 -4.36
CA ILE A 12 7.43 -12.78 -2.94
C ILE A 12 7.45 -14.27 -2.58
N ASP A 13 6.43 -15.02 -3.01
CA ASP A 13 6.35 -16.47 -2.78
C ASP A 13 7.50 -17.22 -3.46
N GLU A 14 7.98 -16.72 -4.61
CA GLU A 14 9.17 -17.22 -5.29
C GLU A 14 10.51 -16.74 -4.66
N GLY A 15 10.46 -15.90 -3.62
CA GLY A 15 11.65 -15.34 -2.97
C GLY A 15 12.42 -14.30 -3.79
N LYS A 16 11.81 -13.77 -4.87
CA LYS A 16 12.44 -12.83 -5.82
C LYS A 16 12.27 -11.37 -5.43
N GLU A 17 11.32 -11.06 -4.54
CA GLU A 17 11.16 -9.70 -3.99
C GLU A 17 11.48 -9.64 -2.50
N THR A 18 12.42 -8.78 -2.14
CA THR A 18 12.95 -8.65 -0.77
C THR A 18 12.50 -7.38 -0.07
N ASN A 19 12.03 -6.38 -0.83
CA ASN A 19 11.60 -5.10 -0.28
C ASN A 19 10.13 -5.08 0.14
N ILE A 20 9.36 -6.08 -0.30
CA ILE A 20 7.95 -6.25 0.02
C ILE A 20 7.80 -7.41 0.99
N LYS A 21 7.01 -7.20 2.04
CA LYS A 21 6.69 -8.22 3.05
C LYS A 21 5.20 -8.23 3.30
N VAL A 22 4.66 -9.40 3.64
CA VAL A 22 3.30 -9.54 4.16
C VAL A 22 3.42 -9.69 5.68
N ASP A 23 2.72 -8.84 6.43
CA ASP A 23 2.71 -8.94 7.90
C ASP A 23 1.71 -9.99 8.40
N GLU A 24 1.69 -10.21 9.71
CA GLU A 24 0.81 -11.19 10.37
C GLU A 24 -0.69 -10.91 10.14
N SER A 25 -1.05 -9.67 9.80
CA SER A 25 -2.41 -9.27 9.46
C SER A 25 -2.74 -9.46 7.97
N GLY A 26 -1.82 -10.03 7.19
CA GLY A 26 -1.98 -10.21 5.75
C GLY A 26 -1.78 -8.91 4.95
N VAL A 27 -1.21 -7.86 5.54
CA VAL A 27 -1.02 -6.57 4.86
C VAL A 27 0.32 -6.56 4.14
N MET A 28 0.28 -6.27 2.84
CA MET A 28 1.48 -6.10 2.04
C MET A 28 2.12 -4.73 2.31
N ARG A 29 3.41 -4.73 2.68
CA ARG A 29 4.20 -3.55 3.02
C ARG A 29 5.48 -3.49 2.20
N PHE A 30 5.72 -2.34 1.56
CA PHE A 30 6.99 -2.02 0.92
C PHE A 30 7.83 -1.14 1.85
N ARG A 31 8.98 -1.66 2.32
CA ARG A 31 9.88 -0.95 3.26
C ARG A 31 9.11 -0.35 4.47
N GLY A 32 8.18 -1.12 5.03
CA GLY A 32 7.34 -0.72 6.18
C GLY A 32 6.07 0.07 5.83
N ARG A 33 5.93 0.56 4.60
CA ARG A 33 4.75 1.34 4.14
C ARG A 33 3.69 0.42 3.55
N VAL A 34 2.42 0.63 3.91
CA VAL A 34 1.29 -0.14 3.37
C VAL A 34 1.16 0.06 1.86
N CYS A 35 1.04 -1.03 1.12
CA CYS A 35 0.75 -1.00 -0.31
C CYS A 35 -0.75 -0.78 -0.52
N VAL A 36 -1.12 0.35 -1.16
CA VAL A 36 -2.51 0.66 -1.50
C VAL A 36 -2.81 0.16 -2.93
N PRO A 37 -3.89 -0.60 -3.15
CA PRO A 37 -4.38 -0.96 -4.49
C PRO A 37 -4.59 0.24 -5.41
N ASP A 38 -4.38 0.05 -6.72
CA ASP A 38 -4.65 1.04 -7.77
C ASP A 38 -6.15 1.14 -8.09
N VAL A 39 -6.92 1.46 -7.05
CA VAL A 39 -8.35 1.71 -7.13
C VAL A 39 -8.54 3.20 -6.86
N PRO A 40 -8.94 4.02 -7.86
CA PRO A 40 -9.01 5.47 -7.74
C PRO A 40 -9.84 5.94 -6.54
N GLU A 41 -10.98 5.29 -6.29
CA GLU A 41 -11.90 5.63 -5.20
C GLU A 41 -11.26 5.36 -3.84
N LEU A 42 -10.52 4.25 -3.71
CA LEU A 42 -9.82 3.91 -2.47
C LEU A 42 -8.68 4.90 -2.19
N LYS A 43 -7.88 5.22 -3.21
CA LYS A 43 -6.82 6.23 -3.09
C LYS A 43 -7.41 7.57 -2.68
N LYS A 44 -8.52 7.99 -3.29
CA LYS A 44 -9.22 9.22 -2.94
C LYS A 44 -9.68 9.21 -1.49
N MET A 45 -10.32 8.14 -1.02
CA MET A 45 -10.76 8.03 0.38
C MET A 45 -9.60 8.18 1.37
N ILE A 46 -8.45 7.54 1.11
CA ILE A 46 -7.27 7.61 1.98
C ILE A 46 -6.67 9.03 1.97
N MET A 47 -6.58 9.67 0.80
CA MET A 47 -6.07 11.04 0.68
C MET A 47 -7.00 12.05 1.34
N ASP A 48 -8.32 11.94 1.13
CA ASP A 48 -9.32 12.80 1.74
C ASP A 48 -9.28 12.68 3.27
N GLU A 49 -9.11 11.47 3.80
CA GLU A 49 -8.95 11.25 5.23
C GLU A 49 -7.66 11.89 5.78
N GLY A 50 -6.54 11.71 5.08
CA GLY A 50 -5.27 12.36 5.43
C GLY A 50 -5.38 13.88 5.42
N HIS A 51 -6.14 14.46 4.48
CA HIS A 51 -6.37 15.90 4.42
C HIS A 51 -7.24 16.42 5.57
N ARG A 52 -8.26 15.65 5.98
CA ARG A 52 -9.15 16.01 7.11
C ARG A 52 -8.49 15.83 8.47
N SER A 53 -7.42 15.04 8.55
CA SER A 53 -6.66 14.83 9.78
C SER A 53 -6.08 16.15 10.31
N GLY A 54 -6.15 16.35 11.63
CA GLY A 54 -5.49 17.47 12.31
C GLY A 54 -3.96 17.47 12.22
N LEU A 55 -3.37 16.45 11.58
CA LEU A 55 -1.95 16.32 11.29
C LEU A 55 -1.59 16.69 9.83
N SER A 56 -2.56 17.15 9.03
CA SER A 56 -2.29 17.60 7.66
C SER A 56 -1.40 18.84 7.67
N ILE A 57 -0.20 18.73 7.10
CA ILE A 57 0.73 19.85 6.89
C ILE A 57 0.86 20.06 5.38
N HIS A 58 0.42 21.22 4.90
CA HIS A 58 0.56 21.61 3.50
C HIS A 58 1.85 22.40 3.34
N THR A 59 2.91 21.75 2.85
CA THR A 59 4.21 22.40 2.59
C THR A 59 4.26 23.09 1.21
N GLY A 60 3.14 23.61 0.72
CA GLY A 60 3.01 24.21 -0.61
C GLY A 60 2.00 25.35 -0.62
#